data_AF-A0A932PY37-F1
#
_entry.id   AF-A0A932PY37-F1
#
_cell.length_a   1.000
_cell.length_b   1.000
_cell.length_c   1.000
_cell.angle_alpha   90.00
_cell.angle_beta   90.00
_cell.angle_gamma   90.00
#
_symmetry.space_group_name_H-M   'P 1'
#
loop_
_entity.id
_entity.type
_entity.pdbx_description
1 polymer ?
#
loop_
_entity_poly.entity_id
_entity_poly.type
_entity_poly.pdbx_seq_one_letter_code
_entity_poly.pdbx_strand_id
1 'polypeptide(L)'
;MRLHFLGAATTVTGSQMLLETDGAKILIDCGMFQGNPHDVARNRVPFAYDPATLDALLLTHAHLDHCGLIPHLVAEGFKGPIYATRGTVELATLVLLDSGKLQEEFSQRHDRFVKRHPDRAAREHTKDQAALDAAMAEARDDVRDDIRDPEEALRAQPPQVALSIDEPLYDQEQARRSLERFRGIEYDKELEVAPGIRATFLDAGHILGSSIIRLEIEPGGSTEGNAPRLVVVFSGDLGRNDTPIIRDPTVVTDADYVVVESTYGGREHEPHAEAIRLLTEAVRMVADAKGVLLVPSFAIGRTQEVVWELDRLIEAGAIPKLPLYLDSPMASKATDVYRRFTDYYDEETRKLVEARHAPLDYPDAHITNDPGDSSAIASKPRPYLLVASNGMLTGGRVVGHLRELVGDPSAVILFVGYQGQGTLGAQLQAGATNVSIEGQPFEVRCRIRSISGFSAHADEPELLAWLKHFAGTGRTKRVFLVHGDPPAQAALEPKVRSLGLDVLVPHWRQAVELP
;
A
#
# COMPACT_ATOMS: atom_id res chain seq x y z
N MET A 1 0.80 -25.36 -14.77
CA MET A 1 0.02 -24.20 -14.25
C MET A 1 0.83 -22.92 -14.48
N ARG A 2 0.21 -21.74 -14.48
CA ARG A 2 0.90 -20.47 -14.78
C ARG A 2 0.71 -19.45 -13.67
N LEU A 3 1.77 -18.74 -13.33
CA LEU A 3 1.74 -17.56 -12.47
C LEU A 3 2.09 -16.32 -13.28
N HIS A 4 1.17 -15.36 -13.35
CA HIS A 4 1.32 -14.13 -14.11
C HIS A 4 1.54 -12.94 -13.17
N PHE A 5 2.52 -12.09 -13.50
CA PHE A 5 2.88 -10.90 -12.72
C PHE A 5 2.36 -9.65 -13.44
N LEU A 6 1.16 -9.21 -13.05
CA LEU A 6 0.41 -8.16 -13.76
C LEU A 6 0.54 -6.77 -13.11
N GLY A 7 1.18 -6.71 -11.94
CA GLY A 7 1.63 -5.48 -11.29
C GLY A 7 2.51 -5.79 -10.08
N ALA A 8 2.98 -4.75 -9.36
CA ALA A 8 4.09 -4.86 -8.41
C ALA A 8 5.34 -5.58 -8.96
N ALA A 9 5.53 -5.58 -10.28
CA ALA A 9 6.69 -6.15 -10.96
C ALA A 9 7.63 -5.00 -11.33
N THR A 10 8.81 -4.94 -10.70
CA THR A 10 9.77 -3.82 -10.83
C THR A 10 9.19 -2.44 -10.44
N THR A 11 8.21 -2.42 -9.54
CA THR A 11 7.57 -1.24 -8.95
C THR A 11 6.95 -1.61 -7.60
N VAL A 12 6.71 -0.63 -6.74
CA VAL A 12 6.10 -0.78 -5.41
C VAL A 12 4.58 -0.65 -5.40
N THR A 13 3.91 -0.57 -6.55
CA THR A 13 2.45 -0.34 -6.57
C THR A 13 1.73 -1.22 -7.58
N GLY A 14 0.40 -1.26 -7.46
CA GLY A 14 -0.47 -1.99 -8.38
C GLY A 14 -0.36 -3.50 -8.23
N SER A 15 -0.20 -4.03 -7.01
CA SER A 15 -0.08 -5.46 -6.75
C SER A 15 -1.21 -6.24 -7.42
N GLN A 16 -0.83 -7.16 -8.32
CA GLN A 16 -1.76 -7.98 -9.08
C GLN A 16 -1.05 -9.21 -9.63
N MET A 17 -1.40 -10.39 -9.12
CA MET A 17 -0.86 -11.66 -9.58
C MET A 17 -2.00 -12.63 -9.92
N LEU A 18 -1.94 -13.22 -11.11
CA LEU A 18 -2.94 -14.20 -11.55
C LEU A 18 -2.33 -15.60 -11.51
N LEU A 19 -2.92 -16.49 -10.73
CA LEU A 19 -2.60 -17.92 -10.75
C LEU A 19 -3.64 -18.66 -11.59
N GLU A 20 -3.17 -19.37 -12.60
CA GLU A 20 -3.99 -20.12 -13.55
C GLU A 20 -3.61 -21.60 -13.53
N THR A 21 -4.60 -22.45 -13.29
CA THR A 21 -4.51 -23.91 -13.36
C THR A 21 -5.40 -24.42 -14.50
N ASP A 22 -5.37 -25.72 -14.78
CA ASP A 22 -6.23 -26.31 -15.82
C ASP A 22 -7.73 -26.18 -15.50
N GLY A 23 -8.10 -25.97 -14.23
CA GLY A 23 -9.50 -25.96 -13.77
C GLY A 23 -9.95 -24.68 -13.05
N ALA A 24 -9.04 -23.73 -12.78
CA ALA A 24 -9.34 -22.55 -11.98
C ALA A 24 -8.39 -21.37 -12.25
N LYS A 25 -8.90 -20.15 -12.13
CA LYS A 25 -8.18 -18.88 -12.19
C LYS A 25 -8.46 -18.04 -10.95
N ILE A 26 -7.42 -17.73 -10.18
CA ILE A 26 -7.55 -16.86 -9.01
C ILE A 26 -6.61 -15.66 -9.09
N LEU A 27 -7.11 -14.51 -8.64
CA LEU A 27 -6.35 -13.28 -8.58
C LEU A 27 -5.90 -13.02 -7.14
N ILE A 28 -4.61 -12.74 -6.93
CA ILE A 28 -4.05 -12.27 -5.67
C ILE A 28 -3.82 -10.78 -5.80
N ASP A 29 -4.52 -10.02 -4.95
CA ASP A 29 -4.61 -8.56 -4.99
C ASP A 29 -5.13 -7.99 -6.33
N CYS A 30 -5.62 -6.75 -6.31
CA CYS A 30 -5.99 -5.98 -7.48
C CYS A 30 -5.82 -4.50 -7.16
N GLY A 31 -4.55 -4.11 -7.10
CA GLY A 31 -4.07 -2.82 -6.64
C GLY A 31 -4.07 -1.73 -7.69
N MET A 32 -4.16 -0.48 -7.23
CA MET A 32 -3.95 0.70 -8.07
C MET A 32 -2.47 1.07 -8.14
N PHE A 33 -1.96 1.32 -9.35
CA PHE A 33 -0.63 1.90 -9.55
C PHE A 33 -0.63 3.36 -9.08
N GLN A 34 0.36 3.75 -8.29
CA GLN A 34 0.50 5.10 -7.73
C GLN A 34 1.90 5.66 -7.97
N GLY A 35 2.09 6.95 -7.73
CA GLY A 35 3.39 7.60 -7.82
C GLY A 35 3.59 8.35 -9.13
N ASN A 36 4.61 7.97 -9.90
CA ASN A 36 4.96 8.69 -11.11
C ASN A 36 3.88 8.53 -12.22
N PRO A 37 3.78 9.47 -13.18
CA PRO A 37 2.77 9.40 -14.23
C PRO A 37 2.81 8.11 -15.09
N HIS A 38 3.98 7.50 -15.25
CA HIS A 38 4.15 6.27 -16.03
C HIS A 38 3.48 5.07 -15.33
N ASP A 39 3.55 5.00 -14.00
CA ASP A 39 2.87 3.96 -13.22
C ASP A 39 1.37 4.23 -13.16
N VAL A 40 0.95 5.47 -12.86
CA VAL A 40 -0.48 5.84 -12.75
C VAL A 40 -1.24 5.55 -14.06
N ALA A 41 -0.59 5.73 -15.21
CA ALA A 41 -1.12 5.39 -16.52
C ALA A 41 -1.55 3.92 -16.67
N ARG A 42 -0.88 3.00 -15.96
CA ARG A 42 -1.16 1.55 -16.05
C ARG A 42 -2.54 1.19 -15.52
N ASN A 43 -3.13 2.02 -14.66
CA ASN A 43 -4.51 1.83 -14.19
C ASN A 43 -5.56 1.90 -15.32
N ARG A 44 -5.21 2.49 -16.46
CA ARG A 44 -6.06 2.64 -17.65
C ARG A 44 -5.78 1.60 -18.73
N VAL A 45 -4.84 0.70 -18.47
CA VAL A 45 -4.53 -0.41 -19.37
C VAL A 45 -5.53 -1.52 -19.06
N PRO A 46 -6.28 -2.04 -20.06
CA PRO A 46 -7.18 -3.16 -19.86
C PRO A 46 -6.47 -4.34 -19.21
N PHE A 47 -7.19 -5.07 -18.36
CA PHE A 47 -6.69 -6.29 -17.75
C PHE A 47 -6.22 -7.27 -18.84
N ALA A 48 -5.09 -7.93 -18.58
CA ALA A 48 -4.51 -8.88 -19.53
C ALA A 48 -5.12 -10.29 -19.40
N TYR A 49 -6.39 -10.35 -18.99
CA TYR A 49 -7.21 -11.55 -18.75
C TYR A 49 -8.68 -11.13 -18.79
N ASP A 50 -9.61 -12.07 -19.00
CA ASP A 50 -11.05 -11.79 -18.90
C ASP A 50 -11.51 -11.85 -17.43
N PRO A 51 -11.93 -10.72 -16.80
CA PRO A 51 -12.38 -10.72 -15.41
C PRO A 51 -13.55 -11.67 -15.14
N ALA A 52 -14.40 -11.96 -16.14
CA ALA A 52 -15.53 -12.87 -15.98
C ALA A 52 -15.11 -14.33 -15.82
N THR A 53 -13.86 -14.68 -16.16
CA THR A 53 -13.32 -16.05 -16.05
C THR A 53 -12.65 -16.33 -14.71
N LEU A 54 -12.44 -15.31 -13.86
CA LEU A 54 -11.86 -15.50 -12.53
C LEU A 54 -12.85 -16.17 -11.58
N ASP A 55 -12.40 -17.22 -10.90
CA ASP A 55 -13.17 -17.91 -9.87
C ASP A 55 -13.23 -17.12 -8.58
N ALA A 56 -12.12 -16.50 -8.17
CA ALA A 56 -12.03 -15.75 -6.92
C ALA A 56 -10.92 -14.68 -6.96
N LEU A 57 -11.03 -13.71 -6.07
CA LEU A 57 -9.96 -12.79 -5.70
C LEU A 57 -9.60 -13.00 -4.23
N LEU A 58 -8.31 -13.09 -3.91
CA LEU A 58 -7.80 -13.12 -2.55
C LEU A 58 -7.05 -11.81 -2.29
N LEU A 59 -7.46 -11.07 -1.26
CA LEU A 59 -6.88 -9.77 -0.93
C LEU A 59 -6.03 -9.89 0.33
N THR A 60 -4.76 -9.52 0.21
CA THR A 60 -3.79 -9.56 1.33
C THR A 60 -4.15 -8.53 2.39
N HIS A 61 -4.39 -7.27 1.99
CA HIS A 61 -4.71 -6.18 2.91
C HIS A 61 -5.36 -4.98 2.20
N ALA A 62 -5.72 -3.95 2.97
CA ALA A 62 -6.60 -2.87 2.53
C ALA A 62 -5.90 -1.66 1.89
N HIS A 63 -4.58 -1.66 1.68
CA HIS A 63 -3.95 -0.53 1.01
C HIS A 63 -4.38 -0.41 -0.45
N LEU A 64 -4.37 0.82 -0.96
CA LEU A 64 -4.94 1.17 -2.26
C LEU A 64 -4.17 0.52 -3.43
N ASP A 65 -2.88 0.32 -3.27
CA ASP A 65 -1.98 -0.43 -4.15
C ASP A 65 -2.14 -1.96 -4.07
N HIS A 66 -3.06 -2.48 -3.25
CA HIS A 66 -3.46 -3.89 -3.21
C HIS A 66 -4.94 -4.10 -3.51
N CYS A 67 -5.82 -3.13 -3.20
CA CYS A 67 -7.26 -3.27 -3.40
C CYS A 67 -7.86 -2.28 -4.43
N GLY A 68 -7.12 -1.26 -4.83
CA GLY A 68 -7.66 -0.05 -5.45
C GLY A 68 -8.27 -0.23 -6.84
N LEU A 69 -8.01 -1.31 -7.56
CA LEU A 69 -8.65 -1.63 -8.85
C LEU A 69 -9.80 -2.64 -8.73
N ILE A 70 -10.13 -3.13 -7.54
CA ILE A 70 -11.26 -4.05 -7.33
C ILE A 70 -12.59 -3.51 -7.90
N PRO A 71 -12.97 -2.23 -7.70
CA PRO A 71 -14.21 -1.72 -8.29
C PRO A 71 -14.20 -1.74 -9.82
N HIS A 72 -13.06 -1.42 -10.42
CA HIS A 72 -12.87 -1.49 -11.88
C HIS A 72 -12.96 -2.94 -12.38
N LEU A 73 -12.31 -3.89 -11.70
CA LEU A 73 -12.41 -5.32 -11.99
C LEU A 73 -13.87 -5.82 -11.98
N VAL A 74 -14.67 -5.39 -11.00
CA VAL A 74 -16.10 -5.74 -10.90
C VAL A 74 -16.92 -5.10 -12.02
N ALA A 75 -16.60 -3.85 -12.39
CA ALA A 75 -17.25 -3.17 -13.51
C ALA A 75 -16.96 -3.86 -14.85
N GLU A 76 -15.75 -4.37 -15.04
CA GLU A 76 -15.30 -5.12 -16.23
C GLU A 76 -15.79 -6.58 -16.27
N GLY A 77 -16.64 -7.00 -15.32
CA GLY A 77 -17.40 -8.25 -15.42
C GLY A 77 -17.04 -9.35 -14.43
N PHE A 78 -16.11 -9.11 -13.50
CA PHE A 78 -15.81 -10.07 -12.44
C PHE A 78 -17.04 -10.40 -11.59
N LYS A 79 -17.28 -11.70 -11.37
CA LYS A 79 -18.46 -12.24 -10.67
C LYS A 79 -18.17 -13.07 -9.43
N GLY A 80 -16.91 -13.43 -9.19
CA GLY A 80 -16.51 -14.29 -8.08
C GLY A 80 -16.58 -13.62 -6.69
N PRO A 81 -16.39 -14.40 -5.61
CA PRO A 81 -16.14 -13.89 -4.27
C PRO A 81 -14.77 -13.20 -4.15
N ILE A 82 -14.68 -12.26 -3.20
CA ILE A 82 -13.44 -11.61 -2.78
C ILE A 82 -13.16 -12.03 -1.35
N TYR A 83 -12.12 -12.80 -1.08
CA TYR A 83 -11.78 -13.26 0.26
C TYR A 83 -10.71 -12.36 0.89
N ALA A 84 -10.98 -11.91 2.11
CA ALA A 84 -10.05 -11.13 2.91
C ALA A 84 -10.38 -11.31 4.39
N THR A 85 -9.43 -11.04 5.29
CA THR A 85 -9.73 -11.06 6.73
C THR A 85 -10.79 -10.02 7.08
N ARG A 86 -11.54 -10.24 8.15
CA ARG A 86 -12.62 -9.31 8.56
C ARG A 86 -12.13 -7.88 8.79
N GLY A 87 -10.96 -7.71 9.38
CA GLY A 87 -10.31 -6.40 9.53
C GLY A 87 -10.03 -5.75 8.16
N THR A 88 -9.48 -6.50 7.22
CA THR A 88 -9.23 -6.02 5.85
C THR A 88 -10.52 -5.68 5.11
N VAL A 89 -11.62 -6.43 5.26
CA VAL A 89 -12.92 -6.09 4.64
C VAL A 89 -13.40 -4.71 5.09
N GLU A 90 -13.35 -4.43 6.39
CA GLU A 90 -13.83 -3.16 6.97
C GLU A 90 -12.93 -1.99 6.56
N LEU A 91 -11.60 -2.18 6.55
CA LEU A 91 -10.66 -1.16 6.10
C LEU A 91 -10.77 -0.91 4.59
N ALA A 92 -10.86 -1.96 3.76
CA ALA A 92 -11.04 -1.84 2.31
C ALA A 92 -12.36 -1.14 1.96
N THR A 93 -13.41 -1.35 2.76
CA THR A 93 -14.67 -0.61 2.63
C THR A 93 -14.45 0.90 2.74
N LEU A 94 -13.68 1.34 3.74
CA LEU A 94 -13.35 2.76 3.90
C LEU A 94 -12.51 3.28 2.72
N VAL A 95 -11.46 2.54 2.34
CA VAL A 95 -10.51 2.93 1.29
C VAL A 95 -11.18 3.04 -0.07
N LEU A 96 -11.98 2.05 -0.46
CA LEU A 96 -12.60 2.02 -1.78
C LEU A 96 -13.70 3.08 -1.93
N LEU A 97 -14.50 3.32 -0.88
CA LEU A 97 -15.53 4.35 -0.89
C LEU A 97 -14.93 5.77 -0.90
N ASP A 98 -13.81 5.99 -0.20
CA ASP A 98 -13.09 7.26 -0.21
C ASP A 98 -12.40 7.49 -1.56
N SER A 99 -11.75 6.45 -2.12
CA SER A 99 -11.13 6.49 -3.45
C SER A 99 -12.14 6.84 -4.54
N GLY A 100 -13.29 6.14 -4.61
CA GLY A 100 -14.32 6.43 -5.62
C GLY A 100 -14.84 7.86 -5.51
N LYS A 101 -15.12 8.32 -4.28
CA LYS A 101 -15.54 9.70 -4.03
C LYS A 101 -14.50 10.72 -4.46
N LEU A 102 -13.23 10.51 -4.11
CA LEU A 102 -12.14 11.42 -4.47
C LEU A 102 -11.97 11.49 -5.99
N GLN A 103 -12.03 10.36 -6.69
CA GLN A 103 -11.95 10.33 -8.15
C GLN A 103 -13.10 11.13 -8.82
N GLU A 104 -14.34 10.99 -8.32
CA GLU A 104 -15.47 11.79 -8.79
C GLU A 104 -15.25 13.29 -8.53
N GLU A 105 -14.82 13.66 -7.32
CA GLU A 105 -14.55 15.06 -6.96
C GLU A 105 -13.43 15.67 -7.82
N PHE A 106 -12.38 14.90 -8.12
CA PHE A 106 -11.28 15.30 -8.98
C PHE A 106 -11.76 15.51 -10.43
N SER A 107 -12.51 14.56 -10.99
CA SER A 107 -13.08 14.67 -12.35
C SER A 107 -14.01 15.89 -12.48
N GLN A 108 -14.92 16.09 -11.52
CA GLN A 108 -15.80 17.28 -11.50
C GLN A 108 -15.02 18.60 -11.35
N ARG A 109 -13.90 18.59 -10.62
CA ARG A 109 -13.03 19.78 -10.47
C ARG A 109 -12.31 20.08 -11.78
N HIS A 110 -11.81 19.04 -12.46
CA HIS A 110 -11.22 19.14 -13.78
C HIS A 110 -12.22 19.72 -14.79
N ASP A 111 -13.45 19.20 -14.85
CA ASP A 111 -14.52 19.74 -15.72
C ASP A 111 -14.77 21.23 -15.52
N ARG A 112 -14.78 21.67 -14.25
CA ARG A 112 -14.93 23.09 -13.91
C ARG A 112 -13.72 23.91 -14.33
N PHE A 113 -12.51 23.36 -14.24
CA PHE A 113 -11.28 24.00 -14.68
C PHE A 113 -11.23 24.15 -16.21
N VAL A 114 -11.53 23.09 -16.96
CA VAL A 114 -11.61 23.10 -18.44
C VAL A 114 -12.59 24.18 -18.91
N LYS A 115 -13.78 24.26 -18.30
CA LYS A 115 -14.79 25.29 -18.62
C LYS A 115 -14.30 26.72 -18.36
N ARG A 116 -13.39 26.93 -17.40
CA ARG A 116 -12.86 28.25 -17.03
C ARG A 116 -11.58 28.62 -17.78
N HIS A 117 -10.78 27.63 -18.17
CA HIS A 117 -9.43 27.82 -18.73
C HIS A 117 -9.15 26.86 -19.91
N PRO A 118 -9.91 26.95 -21.02
CA PRO A 118 -9.84 25.97 -22.11
C PRO A 118 -8.44 25.89 -22.75
N ASP A 119 -7.78 27.02 -22.98
CA ASP A 119 -6.45 27.07 -23.61
C ASP A 119 -5.34 26.48 -22.72
N ARG A 120 -5.51 26.58 -21.39
CA ARG A 120 -4.55 26.02 -20.42
C ARG A 120 -4.77 24.52 -20.26
N ALA A 121 -6.02 24.09 -20.16
CA ALA A 121 -6.38 22.67 -20.12
C ALA A 121 -5.90 21.93 -21.37
N ALA A 122 -6.05 22.51 -22.56
CA ALA A 122 -5.54 21.90 -23.80
C ALA A 122 -4.01 21.68 -23.78
N ARG A 123 -3.25 22.61 -23.19
CA ARG A 123 -1.79 22.49 -23.04
C ARG A 123 -1.38 21.46 -22.00
N GLU A 124 -2.10 21.37 -20.88
CA GLU A 124 -1.88 20.36 -19.83
C GLU A 124 -2.20 18.97 -20.37
N HIS A 125 -3.37 18.76 -21.00
CA HIS A 125 -3.76 17.51 -21.64
C HIS A 125 -2.75 17.05 -22.72
N THR A 126 -2.21 17.98 -23.53
CA THR A 126 -1.19 17.62 -24.53
C THR A 126 0.11 17.11 -23.88
N LYS A 127 0.49 17.67 -22.73
CA LYS A 127 1.68 17.22 -21.97
C LYS A 127 1.45 15.88 -21.31
N ASP A 128 0.28 15.68 -20.71
CA ASP A 128 -0.08 14.42 -20.05
C ASP A 128 -0.15 13.29 -21.09
N GLN A 129 -0.73 13.56 -22.27
CA GLN A 129 -0.71 12.63 -23.40
C GLN A 129 0.71 12.32 -23.88
N ALA A 130 1.59 13.31 -24.00
CA ALA A 130 2.98 13.08 -24.42
C ALA A 130 3.79 12.26 -23.40
N ALA A 131 3.57 12.49 -22.10
CA ALA A 131 4.18 11.69 -21.03
C ALA A 131 3.65 10.24 -21.06
N LEU A 132 2.35 10.08 -21.31
CA LEU A 132 1.71 8.77 -21.49
C LEU A 132 2.26 8.02 -22.71
N ASP A 133 2.34 8.67 -23.86
CA ASP A 133 2.86 8.07 -25.10
C ASP A 133 4.33 7.63 -24.93
N ALA A 134 5.13 8.43 -24.21
CA ALA A 134 6.50 8.06 -23.84
C ALA A 134 6.54 6.85 -22.89
N ALA A 135 5.65 6.79 -21.90
CA ALA A 135 5.50 5.63 -21.01
C ALA A 135 5.15 4.35 -21.75
N MET A 136 4.29 4.45 -22.76
CA MET A 136 3.87 3.33 -23.59
C MET A 136 4.95 2.88 -24.58
N ALA A 137 5.87 3.76 -24.97
CA ALA A 137 6.99 3.44 -25.86
C ALA A 137 8.07 2.60 -25.16
N GLU A 138 8.28 2.79 -23.86
CA GLU A 138 9.23 2.01 -23.04
C GLU A 138 8.73 0.59 -22.71
N ALA A 139 7.41 0.34 -22.81
CA ALA A 139 6.79 -0.97 -22.57
C ALA A 139 6.83 -1.91 -23.79
N ARG A 140 7.71 -1.67 -24.77
CA ARG A 140 7.83 -2.48 -25.98
C ARG A 140 9.03 -3.41 -25.89
N ASP A 141 8.79 -4.72 -25.78
CA ASP A 141 9.61 -5.74 -26.44
C ASP A 141 8.88 -7.10 -26.60
N ASP A 142 9.17 -7.74 -27.74
CA ASP A 142 8.85 -9.10 -28.23
C ASP A 142 7.39 -9.60 -28.31
N VAL A 143 6.74 -9.32 -29.46
CA VAL A 143 5.54 -10.06 -29.93
C VAL A 143 5.97 -11.21 -30.84
N ARG A 144 5.54 -12.44 -30.53
CA ARG A 144 5.62 -13.60 -31.45
C ARG A 144 4.25 -13.85 -32.09
N ASP A 145 4.24 -13.95 -33.42
CA ASP A 145 3.05 -14.01 -34.29
C ASP A 145 2.26 -15.36 -34.30
N ASP A 146 2.49 -16.28 -33.35
CA ASP A 146 1.88 -17.64 -33.39
C ASP A 146 1.21 -18.04 -32.05
N ILE A 147 0.33 -17.18 -31.52
CA ILE A 147 -0.38 -17.41 -30.26
C ILE A 147 -1.81 -17.93 -30.53
N ARG A 148 -2.15 -19.10 -29.97
CA ARG A 148 -3.45 -19.78 -30.15
C ARG A 148 -4.46 -19.50 -29.03
N ASP A 149 -4.03 -18.91 -27.91
CA ASP A 149 -4.85 -18.57 -26.74
C ASP A 149 -5.20 -17.06 -26.72
N PRO A 150 -6.49 -16.67 -26.69
CA PRO A 150 -6.92 -15.27 -26.63
C PRO A 150 -6.34 -14.45 -25.47
N GLU A 151 -6.13 -15.03 -24.29
CA GLU A 151 -5.56 -14.29 -23.15
C GLU A 151 -4.05 -14.12 -23.26
N GLU A 152 -3.36 -15.14 -23.78
CA GLU A 152 -1.94 -15.02 -24.14
C GLU A 152 -1.75 -13.96 -25.23
N ALA A 153 -2.68 -13.87 -26.19
CA ALA A 153 -2.68 -12.81 -27.20
C ALA A 153 -2.96 -11.42 -26.59
N LEU A 154 -3.83 -11.30 -25.58
CA LEU A 154 -4.06 -10.03 -24.85
C LEU A 154 -2.84 -9.60 -24.03
N ARG A 155 -2.15 -10.55 -23.39
CA ARG A 155 -0.90 -10.28 -22.65
C ARG A 155 0.23 -9.83 -23.58
N ALA A 156 0.39 -10.49 -24.72
CA ALA A 156 1.42 -10.18 -25.71
C ALA A 156 1.14 -8.89 -26.49
N GLN A 157 -0.09 -8.38 -26.50
CA GLN A 157 -0.39 -7.09 -27.12
C GLN A 157 0.29 -5.95 -26.35
N PRO A 158 0.87 -4.96 -27.06
CA PRO A 158 1.38 -3.76 -26.40
C PRO A 158 0.23 -3.12 -25.61
N PRO A 159 0.48 -2.62 -24.39
CA PRO A 159 -0.56 -2.00 -23.58
C PRO A 159 -1.20 -0.89 -24.41
N GLN A 160 -2.53 -0.88 -24.49
CA GLN A 160 -3.30 0.23 -25.06
C GLN A 160 -3.99 0.94 -23.91
N VAL A 161 -3.67 2.20 -23.69
CA VAL A 161 -4.28 3.00 -22.63
C VAL A 161 -5.63 3.54 -23.14
N ALA A 162 -6.69 3.38 -22.34
CA ALA A 162 -7.94 4.08 -22.61
C ALA A 162 -7.68 5.60 -22.58
N LEU A 163 -7.97 6.29 -23.68
CA LEU A 163 -7.62 7.71 -23.92
C LEU A 163 -8.33 8.71 -22.99
N SER A 164 -9.26 8.26 -22.14
CA SER A 164 -10.01 9.10 -21.21
C SER A 164 -9.31 9.15 -19.85
N ILE A 165 -8.24 9.93 -19.76
CA ILE A 165 -7.46 10.09 -18.52
C ILE A 165 -8.26 10.86 -17.45
N ASP A 166 -9.24 11.68 -17.87
CA ASP A 166 -10.00 12.61 -17.03
C ASP A 166 -11.28 12.03 -16.38
N GLU A 167 -11.81 10.92 -16.90
CA GLU A 167 -12.96 10.23 -16.29
C GLU A 167 -12.53 9.41 -15.07
N PRO A 168 -13.29 9.30 -13.98
CA PRO A 168 -12.91 8.42 -12.87
C PRO A 168 -12.73 6.97 -13.35
N LEU A 169 -11.77 6.21 -12.79
CA LEU A 169 -11.65 4.76 -13.06
C LEU A 169 -12.89 4.01 -12.57
N TYR A 170 -13.45 4.51 -11.47
CA TYR A 170 -14.72 4.11 -10.91
C TYR A 170 -15.29 5.21 -10.00
N ASP A 171 -16.60 5.22 -9.85
CA ASP A 171 -17.32 6.08 -8.91
C ASP A 171 -17.54 5.40 -7.54
N GLN A 172 -18.06 6.16 -6.57
CA GLN A 172 -18.37 5.64 -5.23
C GLN A 172 -19.42 4.51 -5.26
N GLU A 173 -20.33 4.51 -6.22
CA GLU A 173 -21.40 3.50 -6.33
C GLU A 173 -20.85 2.16 -6.86
N GLN A 174 -19.96 2.20 -7.85
CA GLN A 174 -19.20 1.05 -8.32
C GLN A 174 -18.32 0.48 -7.22
N ALA A 175 -17.66 1.33 -6.42
CA ALA A 175 -16.95 0.90 -5.22
C ALA A 175 -17.90 0.17 -4.26
N ARG A 176 -19.07 0.74 -3.94
CA ARG A 176 -20.09 0.11 -3.09
C ARG A 176 -20.55 -1.25 -3.61
N ARG A 177 -20.81 -1.37 -4.92
CA ARG A 177 -21.22 -2.63 -5.57
C ARG A 177 -20.14 -3.71 -5.47
N SER A 178 -18.86 -3.33 -5.56
CA SER A 178 -17.76 -4.28 -5.41
C SER A 178 -17.68 -4.90 -4.02
N LEU A 179 -18.03 -4.11 -2.98
CA LEU A 179 -18.02 -4.56 -1.58
C LEU A 179 -19.02 -5.69 -1.30
N GLU A 180 -20.08 -5.81 -2.08
CA GLU A 180 -21.08 -6.89 -1.96
C GLU A 180 -20.47 -8.29 -2.23
N ARG A 181 -19.30 -8.34 -2.86
CA ARG A 181 -18.57 -9.59 -3.16
C ARG A 181 -17.61 -10.02 -2.05
N PHE A 182 -17.31 -9.15 -1.08
CA PHE A 182 -16.35 -9.44 -0.03
C PHE A 182 -16.88 -10.51 0.94
N ARG A 183 -15.98 -11.41 1.32
CA ARG A 183 -16.18 -12.51 2.26
C ARG A 183 -15.11 -12.42 3.33
N GLY A 184 -15.53 -12.02 4.53
CA GLY A 184 -14.66 -11.97 5.71
C GLY A 184 -14.27 -13.38 6.16
N ILE A 185 -12.97 -13.64 6.27
CA ILE A 185 -12.42 -14.88 6.80
C ILE A 185 -11.62 -14.61 8.09
N GLU A 186 -11.29 -15.68 8.81
CA GLU A 186 -10.41 -15.64 9.98
C GLU A 186 -9.03 -16.18 9.59
N TYR A 187 -7.98 -15.76 10.30
CA TYR A 187 -6.66 -16.37 10.14
C TYR A 187 -6.67 -17.87 10.44
N ASP A 188 -5.67 -18.58 9.91
CA ASP A 188 -5.36 -19.99 10.16
C ASP A 188 -6.46 -20.99 9.76
N LYS A 189 -7.54 -20.51 9.13
CA LYS A 189 -8.60 -21.36 8.60
C LYS A 189 -8.37 -21.68 7.14
N GLU A 190 -8.24 -22.97 6.83
CA GLU A 190 -8.23 -23.45 5.46
C GLU A 190 -9.63 -23.32 4.85
N LEU A 191 -9.71 -22.77 3.63
CA LEU A 191 -10.93 -22.74 2.83
C LEU A 191 -10.64 -23.08 1.37
N GLU A 192 -11.56 -23.78 0.70
CA GLU A 192 -11.52 -23.96 -0.76
C GLU A 192 -12.04 -22.69 -1.43
N VAL A 193 -11.18 -22.05 -2.24
CA VAL A 193 -11.46 -20.74 -2.86
C VAL A 193 -11.80 -20.87 -4.35
N ALA A 194 -11.35 -21.95 -4.99
CA ALA A 194 -11.64 -22.33 -6.36
C ALA A 194 -11.42 -23.84 -6.50
N PRO A 195 -11.92 -24.50 -7.57
CA PRO A 195 -11.76 -25.94 -7.77
C PRO A 195 -10.30 -26.39 -7.64
N GLY A 196 -10.02 -27.25 -6.64
CA GLY A 196 -8.67 -27.79 -6.41
C GLY A 196 -7.66 -26.79 -5.80
N ILE A 197 -8.11 -25.63 -5.33
CA ILE A 197 -7.26 -24.62 -4.68
C ILE A 197 -7.82 -24.28 -3.29
N ARG A 198 -7.00 -24.55 -2.27
CA ARG A 198 -7.28 -24.15 -0.89
C ARG A 198 -6.38 -23.00 -0.46
N ALA A 199 -6.94 -22.03 0.24
CA ALA A 199 -6.22 -20.90 0.79
C ALA A 199 -6.26 -20.92 2.33
N THR A 200 -5.14 -20.52 2.93
CA THR A 200 -5.06 -20.15 4.34
C THR A 200 -4.45 -18.76 4.42
N PHE A 201 -5.10 -17.87 5.17
CA PHE A 201 -4.60 -16.53 5.44
C PHE A 201 -3.88 -16.56 6.78
N LEU A 202 -2.64 -16.10 6.80
CA LEU A 202 -1.79 -16.04 7.98
C LEU A 202 -1.48 -14.57 8.26
N ASP A 203 -1.22 -14.19 9.51
CA ASP A 203 -0.99 -12.80 9.86
C ASP A 203 0.30 -12.28 9.19
N ALA A 204 0.24 -11.15 8.49
CA ALA A 204 1.41 -10.52 7.87
C ALA A 204 2.05 -9.45 8.76
N GLY A 205 1.40 -9.04 9.86
CA GLY A 205 1.91 -8.02 10.78
C GLY A 205 2.12 -6.62 10.19
N HIS A 206 1.60 -6.32 9.00
CA HIS A 206 1.84 -5.07 8.29
C HIS A 206 0.86 -3.96 8.66
N ILE A 207 -0.44 -4.25 8.56
CA ILE A 207 -1.54 -3.44 9.08
C ILE A 207 -2.61 -4.37 9.67
N LEU A 208 -3.57 -3.82 10.42
CA LEU A 208 -4.68 -4.61 10.97
C LEU A 208 -5.40 -5.42 9.87
N GLY A 209 -5.41 -6.74 10.01
CA GLY A 209 -6.02 -7.65 9.04
C GLY A 209 -5.12 -8.07 7.87
N SER A 210 -3.91 -7.51 7.74
CA SER A 210 -2.97 -7.88 6.69
C SER A 210 -2.62 -9.36 6.72
N SER A 211 -2.45 -9.96 5.55
CA SER A 211 -2.34 -11.41 5.43
C SER A 211 -1.27 -11.86 4.44
N ILE A 212 -0.49 -12.85 4.87
CA ILE A 212 0.24 -13.77 4.01
C ILE A 212 -0.79 -14.79 3.50
N ILE A 213 -0.83 -15.05 2.19
CA ILE A 213 -1.75 -16.00 1.58
C ILE A 213 -0.97 -17.27 1.21
N ARG A 214 -1.27 -18.38 1.87
CA ARG A 214 -0.73 -19.71 1.57
C ARG A 214 -1.75 -20.51 0.78
N LEU A 215 -1.40 -20.91 -0.43
CA LEU A 215 -2.22 -21.72 -1.31
C LEU A 215 -1.72 -23.15 -1.36
N GLU A 216 -2.63 -24.09 -1.23
CA GLU A 216 -2.40 -25.50 -1.57
C GLU A 216 -3.19 -25.84 -2.84
N ILE A 217 -2.48 -26.31 -3.86
CA ILE A 217 -3.04 -26.58 -5.20
C ILE A 217 -2.93 -28.07 -5.48
N GLU A 218 -4.05 -28.67 -5.87
CA GLU A 218 -4.13 -30.07 -6.26
C GLU A 218 -3.57 -30.28 -7.68
N PRO A 219 -2.73 -31.30 -7.92
CA PRO A 219 -2.23 -31.59 -9.26
C PRO A 219 -3.37 -32.00 -10.20
N GLY A 220 -3.43 -31.40 -11.39
CA GLY A 220 -4.47 -31.65 -12.38
C GLY A 220 -4.64 -33.13 -12.72
N GLY A 221 -5.87 -33.66 -12.55
CA GLY A 221 -6.27 -35.00 -12.99
C GLY A 221 -6.05 -36.16 -12.00
N SER A 222 -5.54 -35.91 -10.80
CA SER A 222 -5.36 -36.97 -9.79
C SER A 222 -6.52 -37.03 -8.80
N THR A 223 -7.43 -37.99 -8.98
CA THR A 223 -8.44 -38.41 -7.99
C THR A 223 -7.86 -39.34 -6.92
N GLU A 224 -6.58 -39.67 -7.02
CA GLU A 224 -5.84 -40.42 -6.00
C GLU A 224 -5.31 -39.44 -4.96
N GLY A 225 -5.99 -39.35 -3.82
CA GLY A 225 -5.74 -38.40 -2.71
C GLY A 225 -4.42 -38.57 -1.95
N ASN A 226 -3.32 -38.85 -2.65
CA ASN A 226 -1.99 -39.05 -2.08
C ASN A 226 -0.86 -38.35 -2.88
N ALA A 227 -1.17 -37.59 -3.94
CA ALA A 227 -0.18 -36.76 -4.62
C ALA A 227 0.15 -35.51 -3.76
N PRO A 228 1.43 -35.15 -3.59
CA PRO A 228 1.80 -33.98 -2.80
C PRO A 228 1.26 -32.70 -3.45
N ARG A 229 0.49 -31.93 -2.68
CA ARG A 229 -0.03 -30.63 -3.10
C ARG A 229 1.10 -29.64 -3.30
N LEU A 230 1.00 -28.85 -4.36
CA LEU A 230 1.91 -27.74 -4.55
C LEU A 230 1.54 -26.59 -3.60
N VAL A 231 2.53 -25.99 -2.95
CA VAL A 231 2.31 -24.84 -2.07
C VAL A 231 2.90 -23.56 -2.68
N VAL A 232 2.07 -22.54 -2.85
CA VAL A 232 2.50 -21.19 -3.24
C VAL A 232 2.18 -20.22 -2.09
N VAL A 233 3.15 -19.44 -1.67
CA VAL A 233 2.98 -18.43 -0.62
C VAL A 233 3.14 -17.04 -1.24
N PHE A 234 2.16 -16.18 -1.00
CA PHE A 234 2.22 -14.74 -1.32
C PHE A 234 2.34 -13.98 -0.01
N SER A 235 3.41 -13.21 0.17
CA SER A 235 3.61 -12.50 1.43
C SER A 235 2.59 -11.38 1.66
N GLY A 236 2.06 -10.78 0.59
CA GLY A 236 1.52 -9.42 0.66
C GLY A 236 2.64 -8.47 1.09
N ASP A 237 2.30 -7.47 1.88
CA ASP A 237 3.30 -6.66 2.57
C ASP A 237 3.60 -7.26 3.94
N LEU A 238 4.88 -7.40 4.25
CA LEU A 238 5.33 -7.98 5.52
C LEU A 238 5.60 -6.86 6.52
N GLY A 239 5.02 -7.01 7.70
CA GLY A 239 5.28 -6.16 8.85
C GLY A 239 6.67 -6.28 9.41
N ARG A 240 6.98 -5.37 10.33
CA ARG A 240 8.16 -5.47 11.19
C ARG A 240 7.81 -6.20 12.48
N ASN A 241 8.79 -6.87 13.06
CA ASN A 241 8.61 -7.49 14.37
C ASN A 241 8.59 -6.42 15.47
N ASP A 242 7.95 -6.73 16.59
CA ASP A 242 7.87 -5.90 17.79
C ASP A 242 7.30 -4.50 17.51
N THR A 243 6.42 -4.38 16.50
CA THR A 243 5.67 -3.14 16.26
C THR A 243 4.49 -3.05 17.22
N PRO A 244 4.13 -1.84 17.69
CA PRO A 244 3.01 -1.70 18.59
C PRO A 244 1.68 -2.02 17.87
N ILE A 245 0.70 -2.43 18.66
CA ILE A 245 -0.70 -2.70 18.28
C ILE A 245 -0.91 -4.09 17.67
N ILE A 246 -0.26 -4.42 16.57
CA ILE A 246 -0.53 -5.64 15.79
C ILE A 246 0.53 -6.72 16.00
N ARG A 247 0.18 -7.97 15.71
CA ARG A 247 1.09 -9.11 15.88
C ARG A 247 2.24 -9.08 14.87
N ASP A 248 3.33 -9.74 15.23
CA ASP A 248 4.41 -10.03 14.31
C ASP A 248 3.94 -10.87 13.10
N PRO A 249 4.60 -10.73 11.93
CA PRO A 249 4.35 -11.59 10.78
C PRO A 249 4.51 -13.07 11.14
N THR A 250 3.59 -13.89 10.64
CA THR A 250 3.62 -15.34 10.85
C THR A 250 4.83 -15.94 10.16
N VAL A 251 5.58 -16.77 10.89
CA VAL A 251 6.67 -17.58 10.33
C VAL A 251 6.08 -18.68 9.46
N VAL A 252 6.51 -18.73 8.19
CA VAL A 252 6.12 -19.77 7.24
C VAL A 252 7.36 -20.59 6.86
N THR A 253 7.26 -21.91 6.97
CA THR A 253 8.43 -22.81 6.83
C THR A 253 8.38 -23.72 5.62
N ASP A 254 7.27 -23.75 4.88
CA ASP A 254 7.10 -24.64 3.74
C ASP A 254 6.39 -23.97 2.56
N ALA A 255 7.05 -23.99 1.41
CA ALA A 255 6.46 -23.61 0.12
C ALA A 255 7.29 -24.21 -1.02
N ASP A 256 6.64 -24.54 -2.12
CA ASP A 256 7.30 -24.82 -3.39
C ASP A 256 7.70 -23.51 -4.07
N TYR A 257 6.84 -22.50 -3.99
CA TYR A 257 7.06 -21.17 -4.57
C TYR A 257 6.71 -20.07 -3.58
N VAL A 258 7.53 -19.04 -3.50
CA VAL A 258 7.31 -17.88 -2.62
C VAL A 258 7.30 -16.61 -3.46
N VAL A 259 6.26 -15.81 -3.38
CA VAL A 259 6.18 -14.45 -3.92
C VAL A 259 6.27 -13.51 -2.74
N VAL A 260 7.35 -12.72 -2.69
CA VAL A 260 7.67 -11.87 -1.53
C VAL A 260 7.88 -10.42 -1.95
N GLU A 261 7.40 -9.49 -1.13
CA GLU A 261 7.68 -8.06 -1.28
C GLU A 261 9.17 -7.74 -1.15
N SER A 262 9.58 -6.55 -1.60
CA SER A 262 10.98 -6.12 -1.58
C SER A 262 11.12 -4.61 -1.38
N THR A 263 10.14 -3.97 -0.72
CA THR A 263 10.02 -2.52 -0.61
C THR A 263 11.29 -1.88 -0.04
N TYR A 264 11.88 -2.51 0.97
CA TYR A 264 13.10 -2.06 1.64
C TYR A 264 14.33 -2.92 1.34
N GLY A 265 14.36 -3.63 0.21
CA GLY A 265 15.57 -4.31 -0.27
C GLY A 265 16.77 -3.34 -0.32
N GLY A 266 17.91 -3.73 0.25
CA GLY A 266 19.10 -2.88 0.35
C GLY A 266 19.07 -1.82 1.46
N ARG A 267 18.04 -1.79 2.31
CA ARG A 267 17.87 -0.80 3.37
C ARG A 267 17.63 -1.47 4.71
N GLU A 268 18.16 -0.86 5.77
CA GLU A 268 17.94 -1.24 7.16
C GLU A 268 17.29 -0.05 7.86
N HIS A 269 16.23 -0.29 8.62
CA HIS A 269 15.57 0.78 9.37
C HIS A 269 16.43 1.20 10.55
N GLU A 270 16.31 2.44 11.00
CA GLU A 270 16.87 2.76 12.30
C GLU A 270 16.19 1.93 13.41
N PRO A 271 16.94 1.55 14.47
CA PRO A 271 16.36 0.84 15.60
C PRO A 271 15.17 1.59 16.20
N HIS A 272 14.18 0.86 16.73
CA HIS A 272 12.98 1.47 17.31
C HIS A 272 13.31 2.54 18.37
N ALA A 273 14.30 2.30 19.24
CA ALA A 273 14.75 3.29 20.23
C ALA A 273 15.25 4.60 19.60
N GLU A 274 15.89 4.54 18.43
CA GLU A 274 16.33 5.71 17.67
C GLU A 274 15.14 6.44 17.04
N ALA A 275 14.17 5.71 16.48
CA ALA A 275 12.93 6.30 15.97
C ALA A 275 12.18 7.08 17.07
N ILE A 276 12.05 6.51 18.26
CA ILE A 276 11.46 7.17 19.44
C ILE A 276 12.25 8.41 19.86
N ARG A 277 13.59 8.35 19.81
CA ARG A 277 14.46 9.50 20.09
C ARG A 277 14.22 10.63 19.09
N LEU A 278 14.15 10.32 17.80
CA LEU A 278 13.92 11.29 16.73
C LEU A 278 12.54 11.95 16.82
N LEU A 279 11.49 11.18 17.16
CA LEU A 279 10.14 11.71 17.41
C LEU A 279 10.14 12.65 18.62
N THR A 280 10.76 12.23 19.72
CA THR A 280 10.90 13.04 20.95
C THR A 280 11.58 14.38 20.66
N GLU A 281 12.68 14.36 19.91
CA GLU A 281 13.39 15.56 19.49
C GLU A 281 12.54 16.47 18.61
N ALA A 282 11.80 15.92 17.64
CA ALA A 282 10.95 16.70 16.75
C ALA A 282 9.86 17.44 17.53
N VAL A 283 9.21 16.77 18.49
CA VAL A 283 8.19 17.39 19.35
C VAL A 283 8.80 18.49 20.23
N ARG A 284 9.93 18.22 20.90
CA ARG A 284 10.60 19.22 21.75
C ARG A 284 11.06 20.44 20.95
N MET A 285 11.58 20.21 19.75
CA MET A 285 12.02 21.27 18.84
C MET A 285 10.89 22.24 18.48
N VAL A 286 9.70 21.72 18.16
CA VAL A 286 8.55 22.60 17.86
C VAL A 286 7.97 23.24 19.12
N ALA A 287 8.04 22.55 20.28
CA ALA A 287 7.64 23.13 21.55
C ALA A 287 8.49 24.37 21.91
N ASP A 288 9.81 24.23 21.81
CA ASP A 288 10.77 25.30 22.13
C ASP A 288 10.68 26.47 21.14
N ALA A 289 10.49 26.17 19.85
CA ALA A 289 10.36 27.16 18.80
C ALA A 289 8.97 27.84 18.74
N LYS A 290 8.00 27.38 19.54
CA LYS A 290 6.57 27.71 19.39
C LYS A 290 6.08 27.50 17.95
N GLY A 291 6.53 26.39 17.37
CA GLY A 291 6.30 25.99 15.99
C GLY A 291 5.18 24.96 15.82
N VAL A 292 5.20 24.27 14.68
CA VAL A 292 4.23 23.23 14.31
C VAL A 292 4.98 22.00 13.84
N LEU A 293 4.61 20.83 14.36
CA LEU A 293 5.07 19.55 13.81
C LEU A 293 3.99 19.02 12.86
N LEU A 294 4.27 19.01 11.56
CA LEU A 294 3.45 18.31 10.58
C LEU A 294 4.00 16.89 10.38
N VAL A 295 3.15 15.88 10.56
CA VAL A 295 3.44 14.48 10.24
C VAL A 295 2.53 14.06 9.08
N PRO A 296 3.01 14.08 7.83
CA PRO A 296 2.31 13.47 6.71
C PRO A 296 2.23 11.95 6.96
N SER A 297 1.01 11.41 7.03
CA SER A 297 0.80 10.01 7.40
C SER A 297 -0.31 9.34 6.60
N PHE A 298 -0.13 8.05 6.30
CA PHE A 298 -1.20 7.21 5.78
C PHE A 298 -2.29 7.04 6.84
N ALA A 299 -3.54 7.01 6.38
CA ALA A 299 -4.70 7.00 7.28
C ALA A 299 -4.83 5.68 8.08
N ILE A 300 -4.27 4.60 7.55
CA ILE A 300 -4.37 3.24 8.10
C ILE A 300 -2.97 2.78 8.49
N GLY A 301 -2.82 2.22 9.69
CA GLY A 301 -1.54 1.80 10.26
C GLY A 301 -0.78 2.97 10.87
N ARG A 302 -0.11 3.76 10.01
CA ARG A 302 0.89 4.75 10.45
C ARG A 302 0.35 5.83 11.38
N THR A 303 -0.86 6.33 11.11
CA THR A 303 -1.48 7.35 11.98
C THR A 303 -1.75 6.79 13.38
N GLN A 304 -2.21 5.55 13.48
CA GLN A 304 -2.51 4.90 14.76
C GLN A 304 -1.23 4.68 15.57
N GLU A 305 -0.15 4.20 14.95
CA GLU A 305 1.14 4.01 15.62
C GLU A 305 1.77 5.34 16.09
N VAL A 306 1.70 6.40 15.28
CA VAL A 306 2.22 7.72 15.71
C VAL A 306 1.44 8.27 16.91
N VAL A 307 0.11 8.12 16.91
CA VAL A 307 -0.73 8.55 18.04
C VAL A 307 -0.38 7.77 19.30
N TRP A 308 -0.21 6.45 19.18
CA TRP A 308 0.23 5.56 20.25
C TRP A 308 1.57 6.00 20.86
N GLU A 309 2.59 6.23 20.04
CA GLU A 309 3.91 6.59 20.56
C GLU A 309 3.94 7.98 21.19
N LEU A 310 3.14 8.93 20.68
CA LEU A 310 3.00 10.24 21.29
C LEU A 310 2.36 10.15 22.68
N ASP A 311 1.34 9.32 22.87
CA ASP A 311 0.69 9.13 24.16
C ASP A 311 1.67 8.52 25.19
N ARG A 312 2.37 7.44 24.82
CA ARG A 312 3.39 6.81 25.69
C ARG A 312 4.51 7.77 26.09
N LEU A 313 4.97 8.60 25.15
CA LEU A 313 6.00 9.60 25.44
C LEU A 313 5.51 10.68 26.42
N ILE A 314 4.21 10.98 26.45
CA ILE A 314 3.62 11.89 27.44
C ILE A 314 3.51 11.21 28.80
N GLU A 315 3.01 9.98 28.84
CA GLU A 315 2.92 9.19 30.08
C GLU A 315 4.30 9.03 30.74
N ALA A 316 5.34 8.83 29.94
CA ALA A 316 6.74 8.75 30.39
C ALA A 316 7.36 10.11 30.76
N GLY A 317 6.66 11.23 30.53
CA GLY A 317 7.19 12.58 30.75
C GLY A 317 8.33 12.98 29.80
N ALA A 318 8.48 12.27 28.68
CA ALA A 318 9.54 12.50 27.70
C ALA A 318 9.26 13.70 26.79
N ILE A 319 7.99 14.02 26.51
CA ILE A 319 7.59 15.19 25.72
C ILE A 319 6.54 16.04 26.46
N PRO A 320 6.45 17.35 26.20
CA PRO A 320 5.33 18.15 26.68
C PRO A 320 4.02 17.72 26.00
N LYS A 321 2.90 17.78 26.72
CA LYS A 321 1.58 17.64 26.12
C LYS A 321 1.26 18.88 25.28
N LEU A 322 1.04 18.69 23.98
CA LEU A 322 0.68 19.75 23.02
C LEU A 322 -0.68 19.40 22.38
N PRO A 323 -1.49 20.37 21.92
CA PRO A 323 -2.68 20.05 21.16
C PRO A 323 -2.33 19.23 19.91
N LEU A 324 -3.04 18.12 19.68
CA LEU A 324 -2.85 17.27 18.50
C LEU A 324 -4.05 17.40 17.57
N TYR A 325 -3.84 17.89 16.36
CA TYR A 325 -4.86 17.92 15.32
C TYR A 325 -4.73 16.70 14.41
N LEU A 326 -5.78 15.91 14.31
CA LEU A 326 -5.89 14.77 13.41
C LEU A 326 -6.78 15.17 12.23
N ASP A 327 -6.16 15.66 11.15
CA ASP A 327 -6.87 16.08 9.93
C ASP A 327 -6.88 14.97 8.89
N SER A 328 -7.56 13.89 9.24
CA SER A 328 -7.83 12.77 8.35
C SER A 328 -9.15 12.08 8.75
N PRO A 329 -10.25 12.37 8.04
CA PRO A 329 -11.52 11.70 8.28
C PRO A 329 -11.41 10.18 8.12
N MET A 330 -10.61 9.73 7.15
CA MET A 330 -10.33 8.32 6.94
C MET A 330 -9.56 7.73 8.11
N ALA A 331 -8.54 8.42 8.65
CA ALA A 331 -7.78 7.89 9.79
C ALA A 331 -8.65 7.73 11.04
N SER A 332 -9.57 8.68 11.27
CA SER A 332 -10.50 8.59 12.40
C SER A 332 -11.42 7.37 12.29
N LYS A 333 -11.99 7.13 11.11
CA LYS A 333 -12.80 5.93 10.84
C LYS A 333 -11.98 4.64 10.91
N ALA A 334 -10.73 4.67 10.43
CA ALA A 334 -9.82 3.53 10.54
C ALA A 334 -9.51 3.22 12.01
N THR A 335 -9.29 4.23 12.85
CA THR A 335 -9.11 4.05 14.29
C THR A 335 -10.35 3.40 14.94
N ASP A 336 -11.57 3.73 14.50
CA ASP A 336 -12.79 3.03 14.96
C ASP A 336 -12.84 1.57 14.53
N VAL A 337 -12.29 1.23 13.36
CA VAL A 337 -12.09 -0.18 12.97
C VAL A 337 -11.09 -0.84 13.92
N TYR A 338 -9.94 -0.22 14.17
CA TYR A 338 -8.93 -0.76 15.08
C TYR A 338 -9.51 -1.04 16.46
N ARG A 339 -10.30 -0.12 17.03
CA ARG A 339 -10.96 -0.30 18.34
C ARG A 339 -11.93 -1.49 18.40
N ARG A 340 -12.54 -1.87 17.27
CA ARG A 340 -13.50 -2.99 17.20
C ARG A 340 -12.83 -4.35 17.01
N PHE A 341 -11.60 -4.37 16.49
CA PHE A 341 -10.89 -5.57 16.05
C PHE A 341 -9.65 -5.86 16.91
N THR A 342 -9.84 -5.88 18.24
CA THR A 342 -8.76 -6.16 19.21
C THR A 342 -8.21 -7.59 19.11
N ASP A 343 -8.94 -8.50 18.47
CA ASP A 343 -8.49 -9.87 18.22
C ASP A 343 -7.32 -9.95 17.21
N TYR A 344 -6.95 -8.83 16.58
CA TYR A 344 -5.76 -8.71 15.74
C TYR A 344 -4.55 -8.16 16.51
N TYR A 345 -4.73 -7.79 17.77
CA TYR A 345 -3.67 -7.13 18.52
C TYR A 345 -2.62 -8.13 18.99
N ASP A 346 -1.41 -7.60 19.18
CA ASP A 346 -0.39 -8.30 19.95
C ASP A 346 -0.85 -8.50 21.41
N GLU A 347 -0.13 -9.37 22.12
CA GLU A 347 -0.49 -9.76 23.48
C GLU A 347 -0.27 -8.63 24.52
N GLU A 348 0.68 -7.72 24.30
CA GLU A 348 0.94 -6.57 25.18
C GLU A 348 -0.17 -5.53 25.06
N THR A 349 -0.48 -5.13 23.83
CA THR A 349 -1.54 -4.18 23.46
C THR A 349 -2.90 -4.70 23.91
N ARG A 350 -3.19 -6.00 23.73
CA ARG A 350 -4.44 -6.60 24.21
C ARG A 350 -4.58 -6.46 25.73
N LYS A 351 -3.52 -6.70 26.50
CA LYS A 351 -3.52 -6.52 27.96
C LYS A 351 -3.73 -5.07 28.38
N LEU A 352 -3.17 -4.11 27.65
CA LEU A 352 -3.37 -2.68 27.92
C LEU A 352 -4.84 -2.28 27.74
N VAL A 353 -5.48 -2.73 26.65
CA VAL A 353 -6.92 -2.51 26.40
C VAL A 353 -7.79 -3.18 27.48
N GLU A 354 -7.47 -4.41 27.89
CA GLU A 354 -8.16 -5.11 28.97
C GLU A 354 -8.04 -4.38 30.32
N ALA A 355 -6.90 -3.74 30.56
CA ALA A 355 -6.66 -2.87 31.70
C ALA A 355 -7.34 -1.48 31.57
N ARG A 356 -8.18 -1.27 30.55
CA ARG A 356 -8.91 -0.02 30.24
C ARG A 356 -8.01 1.16 29.89
N HIS A 357 -6.78 0.90 29.42
CA HIS A 357 -6.02 1.94 28.73
C HIS A 357 -6.62 2.14 27.35
N ALA A 358 -6.52 3.37 26.83
CA ALA A 358 -7.06 3.75 25.52
C ALA A 358 -5.90 4.06 24.56
N PRO A 359 -5.18 3.02 24.10
CA PRO A 359 -3.90 3.17 23.42
C PRO A 359 -3.89 3.96 22.10
N LEU A 360 -5.07 4.15 21.52
CA LEU A 360 -5.27 4.84 20.25
C LEU A 360 -5.81 6.27 20.47
N ASP A 361 -5.89 6.71 21.72
CA ASP A 361 -6.39 8.01 22.11
C ASP A 361 -5.23 8.88 22.57
N TYR A 362 -5.30 10.16 22.24
CA TYR A 362 -4.35 11.16 22.71
C TYR A 362 -5.10 12.19 23.60
N PRO A 363 -4.62 12.54 24.80
CA PRO A 363 -5.36 13.34 25.80
C PRO A 363 -5.81 14.75 25.40
N ASP A 364 -5.39 15.27 24.25
CA ASP A 364 -5.80 16.56 23.67
C ASP A 364 -5.91 16.47 22.14
N ALA A 365 -6.52 15.38 21.66
CA ALA A 365 -6.74 15.14 20.24
C ALA A 365 -7.97 15.89 19.71
N HIS A 366 -7.80 16.60 18.60
CA HIS A 366 -8.84 17.28 17.85
C HIS A 366 -9.01 16.62 16.48
N ILE A 367 -10.02 15.77 16.35
CA ILE A 367 -10.38 15.14 15.08
C ILE A 367 -11.04 16.17 14.17
N THR A 368 -10.49 16.33 12.97
CA THR A 368 -10.96 17.30 11.98
C THR A 368 -11.54 16.59 10.75
N ASN A 369 -12.85 16.70 10.57
CA ASN A 369 -13.58 16.02 9.49
C ASN A 369 -14.00 16.98 8.35
N ASP A 370 -14.16 18.26 8.63
CA ASP A 370 -14.65 19.27 7.68
C ASP A 370 -13.50 20.08 7.04
N PRO A 371 -13.56 20.42 5.74
CA PRO A 371 -12.55 21.25 5.09
C PRO A 371 -12.38 22.66 5.70
N GLY A 372 -13.46 23.25 6.22
CA GLY A 372 -13.42 24.55 6.90
C GLY A 372 -12.67 24.48 8.22
N ASP A 373 -12.94 23.46 9.02
CA ASP A 373 -12.20 23.20 10.27
C ASP A 373 -10.72 22.91 10.00
N SER A 374 -10.42 22.14 8.95
CA SER A 374 -9.05 21.87 8.49
C SER A 374 -8.30 23.16 8.17
N SER A 375 -8.92 24.05 7.38
CA SER A 375 -8.33 25.35 7.05
C SER A 375 -8.13 26.24 8.29
N ALA A 376 -9.00 26.12 9.30
CA ALA A 376 -8.90 26.88 10.53
C ALA A 376 -7.73 26.43 11.44
N ILE A 377 -7.15 25.24 11.22
CA ILE A 377 -6.00 24.73 12.00
C ILE A 377 -4.81 25.70 11.90
N ALA A 378 -4.57 26.30 10.73
CA ALA A 378 -3.46 27.24 10.51
C ALA A 378 -3.51 28.47 11.43
N SER A 379 -4.68 28.81 11.98
CA SER A 379 -4.89 29.94 12.89
C SER A 379 -4.82 29.57 14.38
N LYS A 380 -4.58 28.30 14.72
CA LYS A 380 -4.60 27.83 16.10
C LYS A 380 -3.37 28.29 16.88
N PRO A 381 -3.49 28.52 18.20
CA PRO A 381 -2.35 28.89 19.03
C PRO A 381 -1.24 27.84 18.97
N ARG A 382 -0.01 28.30 18.75
CA ARG A 382 1.19 27.46 18.73
C ARG A 382 1.84 27.35 20.11
N PRO A 383 2.57 26.25 20.41
CA PRO A 383 2.86 25.12 19.54
C PRO A 383 1.76 24.05 19.47
N TYR A 384 1.68 23.31 18.35
CA TYR A 384 0.78 22.17 18.18
C TYR A 384 1.36 21.09 17.25
N LEU A 385 0.78 19.89 17.35
CA LEU A 385 1.06 18.75 16.48
C LEU A 385 -0.06 18.59 15.45
N LEU A 386 0.29 18.20 14.23
CA LEU A 386 -0.66 17.98 13.15
C LEU A 386 -0.31 16.69 12.40
N VAL A 387 -1.22 15.72 12.42
CA VAL A 387 -1.12 14.51 11.60
C VAL A 387 -2.19 14.60 10.52
N ALA A 388 -1.78 14.51 9.25
CA ALA A 388 -2.69 14.67 8.12
C ALA A 388 -2.33 13.72 6.97
N SER A 389 -3.34 13.29 6.23
CA SER A 389 -3.18 12.41 5.08
C SER A 389 -3.11 13.19 3.75
N ASN A 390 -2.37 12.71 2.73
CA ASN A 390 -1.67 11.42 2.66
C ASN A 390 -0.16 11.46 2.98
N GLY A 391 0.42 10.29 3.28
CA GLY A 391 1.81 10.17 3.76
C GLY A 391 2.91 10.58 2.79
N MET A 392 2.60 10.67 1.48
CA MET A 392 3.56 11.00 0.42
C MET A 392 3.42 12.42 -0.15
N LEU A 393 2.49 13.22 0.38
CA LEU A 393 2.20 14.57 -0.10
C LEU A 393 1.81 14.63 -1.59
N THR A 394 1.11 13.62 -2.10
CA THR A 394 0.65 13.60 -3.51
C THR A 394 -0.71 14.25 -3.70
N GLY A 395 -1.45 14.50 -2.61
CA GLY A 395 -2.75 15.15 -2.64
C GLY A 395 -3.40 15.23 -1.27
N GLY A 396 -4.63 15.72 -1.23
CA GLY A 396 -5.42 15.86 0.00
C GLY A 396 -5.07 17.11 0.82
N ARG A 397 -5.63 17.18 2.04
CA ARG A 397 -5.55 18.38 2.90
C ARG A 397 -4.13 18.66 3.39
N VAL A 398 -3.29 17.63 3.53
CA VAL A 398 -1.89 17.75 3.94
C VAL A 398 -1.09 18.69 3.03
N VAL A 399 -1.41 18.73 1.72
CA VAL A 399 -0.74 19.63 0.76
C VAL A 399 -1.06 21.10 1.09
N GLY A 400 -2.30 21.37 1.49
CA GLY A 400 -2.72 22.69 1.98
C GLY A 400 -1.98 23.10 3.25
N HIS A 401 -1.81 22.19 4.21
CA HIS A 401 -1.03 22.43 5.42
C HIS A 401 0.45 22.67 5.13
N LEU A 402 1.04 21.87 4.23
CA LEU A 402 2.42 22.06 3.79
C LEU A 402 2.62 23.43 3.14
N ARG A 403 1.67 23.90 2.31
CA ARG A 403 1.72 25.23 1.70
C ARG A 403 1.88 26.35 2.74
N GLU A 404 1.20 26.23 3.87
CA GLU A 404 1.29 27.20 4.98
C GLU A 404 2.58 27.06 5.81
N LEU A 405 3.14 25.85 5.88
CA LEU A 405 4.26 25.53 6.79
C LEU A 405 5.64 25.47 6.12
N VAL A 406 5.72 25.24 4.80
CA VAL A 406 7.00 24.98 4.11
C VAL A 406 8.00 26.13 4.23
N GLY A 407 7.50 27.37 4.24
CA GLY A 407 8.29 28.60 4.39
C GLY A 407 8.50 29.04 5.84
N ASP A 408 8.04 28.27 6.83
CA ASP A 408 8.10 28.62 8.24
C ASP A 408 9.32 27.97 8.94
N PRO A 409 10.32 28.75 9.39
CA PRO A 409 11.51 28.19 10.03
C PRO A 409 11.28 27.61 11.44
N SER A 410 10.10 27.86 12.04
CA SER A 410 9.69 27.23 13.30
C SER A 410 9.02 25.87 13.10
N ALA A 411 8.59 25.55 11.87
CA ALA A 411 7.92 24.30 11.56
C ALA A 411 8.91 23.14 11.34
N VAL A 412 8.45 21.94 11.68
CA VAL A 412 9.12 20.68 11.37
C VAL A 412 8.16 19.83 10.55
N ILE A 413 8.60 19.33 9.40
CA ILE A 413 7.90 18.32 8.61
C ILE A 413 8.60 16.98 8.86
N LEU A 414 7.88 16.03 9.44
CA LEU A 414 8.41 14.74 9.87
C LEU A 414 7.79 13.61 9.05
N PHE A 415 8.56 13.03 8.15
CA PHE A 415 8.16 11.85 7.40
C PHE A 415 8.37 10.60 8.24
N VAL A 416 7.36 9.73 8.29
CA VAL A 416 7.34 8.52 9.13
C VAL A 416 7.06 7.25 8.31
N GLY A 417 7.24 7.30 6.99
CA GLY A 417 6.99 6.17 6.10
C GLY A 417 7.64 6.37 4.74
N TYR A 418 7.53 5.33 3.89
CA TYR A 418 8.12 5.33 2.56
C TYR A 418 7.68 6.53 1.71
N GLN A 419 8.61 7.11 0.94
CA GLN A 419 8.35 8.18 0.00
C GLN A 419 8.71 7.69 -1.41
N GLY A 420 7.68 7.42 -2.21
CA GLY A 420 7.86 6.95 -3.59
C GLY A 420 8.61 7.96 -4.46
N GLN A 421 9.39 7.45 -5.41
CA GLN A 421 10.14 8.27 -6.36
C GLN A 421 9.19 9.21 -7.13
N GLY A 422 9.60 10.48 -7.27
CA GLY A 422 8.83 11.50 -7.98
C GLY A 422 7.80 12.26 -7.12
N THR A 423 7.53 11.81 -5.89
CA THR A 423 6.61 12.50 -4.98
C THR A 423 7.20 13.79 -4.40
N LEU A 424 6.34 14.71 -3.95
CA LEU A 424 6.78 15.93 -3.25
C LEU A 424 7.51 15.60 -1.93
N GLY A 425 7.06 14.57 -1.22
CA GLY A 425 7.74 14.09 -0.01
C GLY A 425 9.15 13.58 -0.29
N ALA A 426 9.36 12.82 -1.38
CA ALA A 426 10.71 12.39 -1.78
C ALA A 426 11.63 13.58 -2.13
N GLN A 427 11.12 14.63 -2.78
CA GLN A 427 11.89 15.84 -3.06
C GLN A 427 12.33 16.57 -1.79
N LEU A 428 11.42 16.72 -0.82
CA LEU A 428 11.72 17.35 0.46
C LEU A 428 12.72 16.52 1.26
N GLN A 429 12.55 15.20 1.31
CA GLN A 429 13.48 14.29 1.99
C GLN A 429 14.88 14.29 1.36
N ALA A 430 14.98 14.51 0.04
CA ALA A 430 16.25 14.67 -0.68
C ALA A 430 16.93 16.05 -0.44
N GLY A 431 16.33 16.93 0.35
CA GLY A 431 16.90 18.23 0.70
C GLY A 431 16.62 19.33 -0.31
N ALA A 432 15.52 19.25 -1.07
CA ALA A 432 15.10 20.32 -1.97
C ALA A 432 14.94 21.64 -1.20
N THR A 433 15.61 22.69 -1.67
CA THR A 433 15.50 24.04 -1.09
C THR A 433 14.38 24.86 -1.71
N ASN A 434 13.83 24.40 -2.84
CA ASN A 434 12.68 24.98 -3.50
C ASN A 434 11.78 23.85 -4.01
N VAL A 435 10.47 24.00 -3.85
CA VAL A 435 9.46 23.03 -4.31
C VAL A 435 8.30 23.74 -4.99
N SER A 436 7.59 23.02 -5.86
CA SER A 436 6.34 23.49 -6.46
C SER A 436 5.17 22.82 -5.78
N ILE A 437 4.26 23.61 -5.20
CA ILE A 437 3.02 23.14 -4.57
C ILE A 437 1.87 23.77 -5.35
N GLU A 438 1.02 22.93 -5.95
CA GLU A 438 -0.10 23.38 -6.80
C GLU A 438 0.32 24.37 -7.91
N GLY A 439 1.53 24.18 -8.45
CA GLY A 439 2.10 25.02 -9.51
C GLY A 439 2.70 26.35 -9.03
N GLN A 440 2.72 26.62 -7.72
CA GLN A 440 3.35 27.79 -7.14
C GLN A 440 4.70 27.43 -6.50
N PRO A 441 5.76 28.23 -6.72
CA PRO A 441 7.07 27.98 -6.13
C PRO A 441 7.12 28.43 -4.67
N PHE A 442 7.71 27.60 -3.82
CA PHE A 442 7.98 27.88 -2.41
C PHE A 442 9.44 27.62 -2.05
N GLU A 443 10.02 28.51 -1.26
CA GLU A 443 11.31 28.30 -0.61
C GLU A 443 11.11 27.43 0.64
N VAL A 444 11.91 26.37 0.77
CA VAL A 444 11.86 25.47 1.92
C VAL A 444 12.69 26.05 3.05
N ARG A 445 12.01 26.55 4.09
CA ARG A 445 12.64 27.11 5.30
C ARG A 445 12.34 26.33 6.58
N CYS A 446 11.29 25.52 6.56
CA CYS A 446 11.00 24.56 7.61
C CYS A 446 12.10 23.48 7.70
N ARG A 447 12.13 22.78 8.83
CA ARG A 447 13.05 21.67 9.03
C ARG A 447 12.41 20.39 8.52
N ILE A 448 13.09 19.71 7.61
CA ILE A 448 12.67 18.39 7.13
C ILE A 448 13.39 17.31 7.95
N ARG A 449 12.64 16.36 8.50
CA ARG A 449 13.17 15.16 9.18
C ARG A 449 12.45 13.92 8.67
N SER A 450 13.09 12.78 8.82
CA SER A 450 12.53 11.47 8.49
C SER A 450 12.85 10.48 9.59
N ILE A 451 11.91 9.57 9.83
CA ILE A 451 12.02 8.40 10.69
C ILE A 451 11.67 7.19 9.83
N SER A 452 12.66 6.37 9.47
CA SER A 452 12.45 5.10 8.76
C SER A 452 12.04 3.97 9.72
N GLY A 453 12.39 4.07 11.01
CA GLY A 453 12.05 3.10 12.05
C GLY A 453 10.58 3.10 12.46
N PHE A 454 9.75 3.87 11.77
CA PHE A 454 8.29 3.76 11.75
C PHE A 454 7.82 3.28 10.37
N SER A 455 8.58 2.51 9.60
CA SER A 455 7.98 1.88 8.42
C SER A 455 7.01 0.78 8.87
N ALA A 456 5.93 0.57 8.10
CA ALA A 456 5.05 -0.58 8.26
C ALA A 456 5.59 -1.83 7.55
N HIS A 457 6.63 -1.70 6.73
CA HIS A 457 7.26 -2.80 6.00
C HIS A 457 8.52 -3.29 6.70
N ALA A 458 8.74 -4.59 6.66
CA ALA A 458 10.00 -5.26 6.98
C ALA A 458 11.17 -4.61 6.21
N ASP A 459 12.28 -4.35 6.90
CA ASP A 459 13.54 -4.02 6.23
C ASP A 459 14.23 -5.25 5.63
N GLU A 460 15.37 -5.05 4.97
CA GLU A 460 16.12 -6.15 4.37
C GLU A 460 16.53 -7.23 5.39
N PRO A 461 17.12 -6.93 6.56
CA PRO A 461 17.37 -7.95 7.58
C PRO A 461 16.14 -8.76 7.98
N GLU A 462 15.00 -8.09 8.19
CA GLU A 462 13.72 -8.74 8.56
C GLU A 462 13.19 -9.63 7.42
N LEU A 463 13.22 -9.15 6.17
CA LEU A 463 12.85 -9.93 4.97
C LEU A 463 13.74 -11.16 4.80
N LEU A 464 15.06 -11.01 4.98
CA LEU A 464 16.01 -12.13 4.91
C LEU A 464 15.80 -13.14 6.04
N ALA A 465 15.45 -12.67 7.24
CA ALA A 465 15.13 -13.54 8.37
C ALA A 465 13.86 -14.36 8.09
N TRP A 466 12.81 -13.74 7.54
CA TRP A 466 11.59 -14.43 7.14
C TRP A 466 11.85 -15.45 6.01
N LEU A 467 12.59 -15.04 4.96
CA LEU A 467 12.92 -15.93 3.83
C LEU A 467 13.82 -17.12 4.22
N LYS A 468 14.66 -16.96 5.25
CA LYS A 468 15.54 -18.03 5.75
C LYS A 468 14.76 -19.27 6.21
N HIS A 469 13.49 -19.15 6.58
CA HIS A 469 12.66 -20.29 6.96
C HIS A 469 12.36 -21.25 5.80
N PHE A 470 12.50 -20.81 4.55
CA PHE A 470 12.37 -21.64 3.35
C PHE A 470 13.70 -22.30 2.94
N ALA A 471 14.83 -21.76 3.39
CA ALA A 471 16.17 -22.23 3.04
C ALA A 471 16.47 -23.60 3.68
N GLY A 472 17.15 -24.47 2.93
CA GLY A 472 17.56 -25.80 3.41
C GLY A 472 16.42 -26.81 3.58
N THR A 473 15.17 -26.43 3.27
CA THR A 473 14.00 -27.33 3.31
C THR A 473 14.02 -28.40 2.22
N GLY A 474 14.73 -28.13 1.11
CA GLY A 474 14.71 -28.97 -0.10
C GLY A 474 13.40 -28.92 -0.89
N ARG A 475 12.39 -28.18 -0.38
CA ARG A 475 11.06 -28.04 -1.00
C ARG A 475 10.97 -26.83 -1.92
N THR A 476 11.54 -25.70 -1.49
CA THR A 476 11.40 -24.42 -2.20
C THR A 476 12.17 -24.44 -3.52
N LYS A 477 11.43 -24.34 -4.62
CA LYS A 477 11.94 -24.38 -5.99
C LYS A 477 12.35 -23.00 -6.48
N ARG A 478 11.58 -21.95 -6.12
CA ARG A 478 11.86 -20.58 -6.54
C ARG A 478 11.17 -19.53 -5.65
N VAL A 479 11.87 -18.41 -5.46
CA VAL A 479 11.36 -17.17 -4.86
C VAL A 479 11.20 -16.10 -5.95
N PHE A 480 10.10 -15.36 -5.93
CA PHE A 480 9.83 -14.23 -6.80
C PHE A 480 9.87 -12.95 -5.97
N LEU A 481 10.75 -12.00 -6.33
CA LEU A 481 10.81 -10.70 -5.67
C LEU A 481 9.90 -9.70 -6.40
N VAL A 482 8.86 -9.25 -5.73
CA VAL A 482 7.87 -8.28 -6.23
C VAL A 482 7.83 -7.07 -5.30
N HIS A 483 6.98 -6.09 -5.59
CA HIS A 483 6.66 -4.97 -4.70
C HIS A 483 7.91 -4.25 -4.17
N GLY A 484 8.70 -3.74 -5.12
CA GLY A 484 10.00 -3.14 -4.84
C GLY A 484 10.51 -2.41 -6.08
N ASP A 485 11.13 -1.24 -5.87
CA ASP A 485 11.78 -0.52 -6.96
C ASP A 485 13.03 -1.30 -7.44
N PRO A 486 13.43 -1.16 -8.72
CA PRO A 486 14.54 -1.93 -9.27
C PRO A 486 15.85 -1.88 -8.44
N PRO A 487 16.26 -0.74 -7.84
CA PRO A 487 17.44 -0.71 -6.97
C PRO A 487 17.29 -1.57 -5.70
N ALA A 488 16.08 -1.62 -5.12
CA ALA A 488 15.82 -2.41 -3.92
C ALA A 488 15.88 -3.91 -4.23
N GLN A 489 15.26 -4.31 -5.34
CA GLN A 489 15.29 -5.68 -5.85
C GLN A 489 16.71 -6.14 -6.20
N ALA A 490 17.48 -5.29 -6.88
CA ALA A 490 18.87 -5.57 -7.24
C ALA A 490 19.79 -5.72 -6.01
N ALA A 491 19.48 -5.03 -4.91
CA ALA A 491 20.23 -5.16 -3.65
C ALA A 491 19.86 -6.42 -2.86
N LEU A 492 18.58 -6.80 -2.86
CA LEU A 492 18.05 -7.94 -2.11
C LEU A 492 18.32 -9.28 -2.79
N GLU A 493 18.19 -9.37 -4.13
CA GLU A 493 18.34 -10.60 -4.90
C GLU A 493 19.62 -11.41 -4.56
N PRO A 494 20.84 -10.84 -4.60
CA PRO A 494 22.05 -11.61 -4.30
C PRO A 494 22.08 -12.13 -2.85
N LYS A 495 21.44 -11.43 -1.91
CA LYS A 495 21.38 -11.83 -0.50
C LYS A 495 20.41 -12.98 -0.30
N VAL A 496 19.27 -12.97 -0.98
CA VAL A 496 18.33 -14.11 -0.99
C VAL A 496 18.99 -15.34 -1.63
N ARG A 497 19.72 -15.17 -2.74
CA ARG A 497 20.49 -16.27 -3.34
C ARG A 497 21.55 -16.84 -2.39
N SER A 498 22.16 -15.99 -1.55
CA SER A 498 23.13 -16.45 -0.53
C SER A 498 22.52 -17.34 0.56
N LEU A 499 21.18 -17.31 0.74
CA LEU A 499 20.45 -18.26 1.58
C LEU A 499 20.30 -19.65 0.93
N GLY A 500 20.75 -19.83 -0.32
CA GLY A 500 20.59 -21.07 -1.08
C GLY A 500 19.24 -21.22 -1.77
N LEU A 501 18.51 -20.10 -1.95
CA LEU A 501 17.22 -20.05 -2.64
C LEU A 501 17.43 -19.62 -4.10
N ASP A 502 16.71 -20.25 -5.03
CA ASP A 502 16.63 -19.74 -6.40
C ASP A 502 15.67 -18.54 -6.46
N VAL A 503 16.03 -17.50 -7.20
CA VAL A 503 15.33 -16.22 -7.23
C VAL A 503 15.03 -15.79 -8.67
N LEU A 504 13.88 -15.19 -8.88
CA LEU A 504 13.52 -14.48 -10.11
C LEU A 504 12.91 -13.12 -9.74
N VAL A 505 13.36 -12.05 -10.39
CA VAL A 505 12.68 -10.75 -10.36
C VAL A 505 11.80 -10.70 -11.62
N PRO A 506 10.46 -10.83 -11.50
CA PRO A 506 9.59 -10.85 -12.66
C PRO A 506 9.43 -9.45 -13.26
N HIS A 507 9.23 -9.40 -14.57
CA HIS A 507 8.86 -8.19 -15.29
C HIS A 507 7.34 -8.08 -15.44
N TRP A 508 6.86 -6.87 -15.73
CA TRP A 508 5.43 -6.62 -15.91
C TRP A 508 4.85 -7.46 -17.07
N ARG A 509 3.71 -8.11 -16.82
CA ARG A 509 3.03 -9.08 -17.70
C ARG A 509 3.81 -10.37 -17.97
N GLN A 510 4.89 -10.64 -17.24
CA GLN A 510 5.59 -11.92 -17.36
C GLN A 510 4.72 -13.05 -16.82
N ALA A 511 4.68 -14.16 -17.56
CA ALA A 511 4.12 -15.43 -17.12
C ALA A 511 5.26 -16.42 -16.80
N VAL A 512 5.12 -17.14 -15.70
CA VAL A 512 6.05 -18.21 -15.31
C VAL A 512 5.29 -19.52 -15.21
N GLU A 513 5.72 -20.50 -15.99
CA GLU A 513 5.20 -21.87 -15.91
C GLU A 513 5.69 -22.52 -14.61
N LEU A 514 4.74 -23.08 -13.86
CA LEU A 514 4.98 -23.94 -12.72
C LEU A 514 4.50 -25.37 -13.08
N PRO A 515 5.11 -26.44 -12.50
CA PRO A 515 4.91 -27.84 -12.86
C PRO A 515 3.47 -28.36 -12.95
#